data_AF-J9YU02-F1
#
_entry.id   AF-J9YU02-F1
#
_cell.length_a   1.000
_cell.length_b   1.000
_cell.length_c   1.000
_cell.angle_alpha   90.00
_cell.angle_beta   90.00
_cell.angle_gamma   90.00
#
_symmetry.space_group_name_H-M   'P 1'
#
loop_
_entity.id
_entity.type
_entity.pdbx_description
1 polymer ?
#
loop_
_entity_poly.entity_id
_entity_poly.type
_entity_poly.pdbx_seq_one_letter_code
_entity_poly.pdbx_strand_id
1 'polypeptide(L)'
;MIRFVFNHLKFKILKYIKLVVLIGLVYQTPTDTKSASFEKFDSRYLSNYFSGIVAYENKDNSNSLDFFRSSKILIDKHDPYLKRYIFSLVQENKITGAINLIKQNLRKENTDFFESYVLLVVDSIKKDNFDRAEKYLVKLSFLTEQNRFNLIIYETLRQYIYVFKEKRISFNDQNFGNLTLITNTFKRCYLGDINTEDFFLKLIDENNKFDYSRYLFFYLSYLIENNRIDEAIQLTNKIEYINNPILLSQGKNWIENKKYENFKKVFSCKNHKDLISEFLFLISNLYSSQDQFEKSNFYLNIANFLNPKFVFNLALVADNYYLNQNYEKAKETLKVFNKETLFYYWFRIKKEAQIIGKESDDIKALNYLVKEFSKFDYPNLKMILDVGNFHKSAKKYKKAISFYSTVLSSIDSNSELSSDILYRRGGSYERIKDFENSDKDLLASLEIDPDDAYVLNYLAYSWLERDYKIDEAISMLEKAYAIKSNDPYIIDSIGWAYYLIDDYVKAEKFLKRAVELMPDDPIVNDHYGDILWKLDRKIQARYFWSNVLSFEDTEEEMKEKINIKLISGPQNT
;
A
#
# COMPACT_ATOMS: atom_id res chain seq x y z
N MET A 1 -71.77 -28.24 -29.12
CA MET A 1 -72.02 -27.90 -27.70
C MET A 1 -70.75 -27.73 -26.85
N ILE A 2 -69.70 -28.55 -27.03
CA ILE A 2 -68.48 -28.53 -26.19
C ILE A 2 -67.65 -27.22 -26.30
N ARG A 3 -67.63 -26.57 -27.48
CA ARG A 3 -66.88 -25.32 -27.71
C ARG A 3 -67.47 -24.10 -26.97
N PHE A 4 -68.78 -24.11 -26.69
CA PHE A 4 -69.45 -23.02 -25.97
C PHE A 4 -69.22 -23.11 -24.45
N VAL A 5 -69.17 -24.33 -23.91
CA VAL A 5 -68.87 -24.57 -22.49
C VAL A 5 -67.42 -24.18 -22.17
N PHE A 6 -66.47 -24.50 -23.06
CA PHE A 6 -65.05 -24.13 -22.85
C PHE A 6 -64.79 -22.62 -22.87
N ASN A 7 -65.45 -21.87 -23.75
CA ASN A 7 -65.34 -20.40 -23.76
C ASN A 7 -65.99 -19.78 -22.53
N HIS A 8 -67.12 -20.33 -22.06
CA HIS A 8 -67.77 -19.82 -20.86
C HIS A 8 -66.96 -20.12 -19.58
N LEU A 9 -66.28 -21.27 -19.53
CA LEU A 9 -65.36 -21.63 -18.44
C LEU A 9 -64.10 -20.75 -18.46
N LYS A 10 -63.47 -20.54 -19.63
CA LYS A 10 -62.34 -19.62 -19.77
C LYS A 10 -62.69 -18.20 -19.34
N PHE A 11 -63.88 -17.72 -19.69
CA PHE A 11 -64.32 -16.38 -19.30
C PHE A 11 -64.57 -16.25 -17.79
N LYS A 12 -65.13 -17.28 -17.15
CA LYS A 12 -65.28 -17.32 -15.68
C LYS A 12 -63.93 -17.41 -14.96
N ILE A 13 -63.00 -18.22 -15.47
CA ILE A 13 -61.64 -18.34 -14.93
C ILE A 13 -60.88 -17.03 -15.07
N LEU A 14 -60.94 -16.36 -16.24
CA LEU A 14 -60.30 -15.06 -16.43
C LEU A 14 -60.90 -13.98 -15.52
N LYS A 15 -62.21 -14.04 -15.26
CA LYS A 15 -62.89 -13.12 -14.34
C LYS A 15 -62.50 -13.38 -12.89
N TYR A 16 -62.32 -14.65 -12.51
CA TYR A 16 -61.81 -15.04 -11.19
C TYR A 16 -60.34 -14.65 -11.01
N ILE A 17 -59.49 -14.85 -12.03
CA ILE A 17 -58.09 -14.41 -12.02
C ILE A 17 -58.02 -12.89 -11.92
N LYS A 18 -58.84 -12.15 -12.70
CA LYS A 18 -58.93 -10.69 -12.57
C LYS A 18 -59.41 -10.27 -11.18
N LEU A 19 -60.38 -10.97 -10.58
CA LEU A 19 -60.87 -10.66 -9.24
C LEU A 19 -59.80 -10.95 -8.18
N VAL A 20 -59.07 -12.06 -8.29
CA VAL A 20 -57.96 -12.42 -7.38
C VAL A 20 -56.77 -11.47 -7.54
N VAL A 21 -56.46 -11.04 -8.76
CA VAL A 21 -55.44 -10.01 -9.03
C VAL A 21 -55.90 -8.64 -8.52
N LEU A 22 -57.18 -8.30 -8.66
CA LEU A 22 -57.73 -7.05 -8.10
C LEU A 22 -57.72 -7.08 -6.57
N ILE A 23 -58.08 -8.21 -5.96
CA ILE A 23 -58.01 -8.41 -4.50
C ILE A 23 -56.55 -8.42 -4.04
N GLY A 24 -55.62 -9.00 -4.80
CA GLY A 24 -54.17 -8.98 -4.51
C GLY A 24 -53.53 -7.60 -4.66
N LEU A 25 -54.04 -6.77 -5.58
CA LEU A 25 -53.64 -5.37 -5.72
C LEU A 25 -54.26 -4.47 -4.64
N VAL A 26 -55.46 -4.80 -4.14
CA VAL A 26 -56.10 -4.11 -2.99
C VAL A 26 -55.56 -4.62 -1.64
N TYR A 27 -55.01 -5.84 -1.59
CA TYR A 27 -54.21 -6.38 -0.49
C TYR A 27 -52.73 -5.99 -0.57
N GLN A 28 -52.36 -5.04 -1.44
CA GLN A 28 -51.31 -4.10 -1.07
C GLN A 28 -51.90 -3.17 -0.02
N THR A 29 -52.12 -3.69 1.20
CA THR A 29 -51.91 -2.84 2.35
C THR A 29 -50.54 -2.23 2.12
N PRO A 30 -50.35 -0.91 2.17
CA PRO A 30 -49.02 -0.45 2.48
C PRO A 30 -48.63 -1.30 3.68
N THR A 31 -47.52 -2.02 3.59
CA THR A 31 -46.75 -2.17 4.81
C THR A 31 -46.37 -0.73 5.14
N ASP A 32 -47.32 -0.01 5.75
CA ASP A 32 -47.04 0.88 6.83
C ASP A 32 -46.25 -0.04 7.75
N THR A 33 -44.93 -0.04 7.55
CA THR A 33 -44.05 -0.03 8.69
C THR A 33 -44.78 0.87 9.66
N LYS A 34 -45.20 0.33 10.81
CA LYS A 34 -45.46 1.15 11.98
C LYS A 34 -44.14 1.86 12.26
N SER A 35 -43.83 2.86 11.45
CA SER A 35 -42.93 3.93 11.77
C SER A 35 -43.63 4.54 12.95
N ALA A 36 -43.19 4.13 14.14
CA ALA A 36 -43.51 4.81 15.37
C ALA A 36 -43.31 6.30 15.08
N SER A 37 -44.42 7.04 15.09
CA SER A 37 -44.57 8.46 14.84
C SER A 37 -43.31 9.26 14.45
N PHE A 38 -43.41 9.98 13.31
CA PHE A 38 -42.51 11.10 12.99
C PHE A 38 -42.48 12.20 14.07
N GLU A 39 -43.37 12.14 15.08
CA GLU A 39 -43.38 13.05 16.24
C GLU A 39 -42.14 12.92 17.15
N LYS A 40 -41.31 11.88 17.00
CA LYS A 40 -40.00 11.76 17.70
C LYS A 40 -38.79 12.08 16.80
N PHE A 41 -39.01 12.77 15.68
CA PHE A 41 -38.00 13.02 14.65
C PHE A 41 -37.51 14.48 14.68
N ASP A 42 -36.25 14.72 15.04
CA ASP A 42 -35.61 16.04 14.91
C ASP A 42 -34.76 16.05 13.63
N SER A 43 -35.13 16.91 12.68
CA SER A 43 -34.47 17.06 11.39
C SER A 43 -32.99 17.43 11.52
N ARG A 44 -32.60 18.08 12.63
CA ARG A 44 -31.19 18.41 12.90
C ARG A 44 -30.36 17.17 13.20
N TYR A 45 -30.89 16.16 13.88
CA TYR A 45 -30.14 14.93 14.14
C TYR A 45 -29.91 14.14 12.85
N LEU A 46 -30.91 14.11 11.96
CA LEU A 46 -30.77 13.45 10.66
C LEU A 46 -29.80 14.20 9.75
N SER A 47 -29.92 15.54 9.69
CA SER A 47 -29.00 16.39 8.93
C SER A 47 -27.57 16.25 9.42
N ASN A 48 -27.36 16.26 10.74
CA ASN A 48 -26.05 16.01 11.34
C ASN A 48 -25.57 14.58 11.03
N TYR A 49 -26.43 13.58 11.06
CA TYR A 49 -26.03 12.21 10.72
C TYR A 49 -25.56 12.09 9.27
N PHE A 50 -26.34 12.60 8.31
CA PHE A 50 -25.95 12.59 6.91
C PHE A 50 -24.71 13.43 6.65
N SER A 51 -24.58 14.60 7.29
CA SER A 51 -23.35 15.39 7.26
C SER A 51 -22.16 14.62 7.81
N GLY A 52 -22.37 13.86 8.88
CA GLY A 52 -21.36 12.97 9.47
C GLY A 52 -20.96 11.81 8.57
N ILE A 53 -21.91 11.24 7.82
CA ILE A 53 -21.65 10.24 6.77
C ILE A 53 -20.86 10.89 5.64
N VAL A 54 -21.34 12.00 5.08
CA VAL A 54 -20.68 12.67 3.96
C VAL A 54 -19.25 13.05 4.35
N ALA A 55 -19.04 13.61 5.54
CA ALA A 55 -17.70 13.89 6.06
C ALA A 55 -16.85 12.62 6.20
N TYR A 56 -17.43 11.51 6.70
CA TYR A 56 -16.75 10.22 6.82
C TYR A 56 -16.34 9.63 5.46
N GLU A 57 -17.25 9.60 4.50
CA GLU A 57 -16.99 9.13 3.12
C GLU A 57 -15.98 10.05 2.41
N ASN A 58 -16.00 11.35 2.72
CA ASN A 58 -14.99 12.33 2.29
C ASN A 58 -13.68 12.27 3.10
N LYS A 59 -13.53 11.27 3.99
CA LYS A 59 -12.32 11.01 4.81
C LYS A 59 -11.97 12.13 5.81
N ASP A 60 -12.92 13.00 6.11
CA ASP A 60 -12.83 14.05 7.13
C ASP A 60 -13.39 13.53 8.46
N ASN A 61 -12.57 12.71 9.13
CA ASN A 61 -12.97 12.09 10.39
C ASN A 61 -13.20 13.09 11.53
N SER A 62 -12.56 14.27 11.51
CA SER A 62 -12.73 15.28 12.56
C SER A 62 -14.13 15.90 12.45
N ASN A 63 -14.51 16.38 11.27
CA ASN A 63 -15.85 16.92 11.05
C ASN A 63 -16.91 15.83 11.21
N SER A 64 -16.64 14.62 10.70
CA SER A 64 -17.50 13.45 10.93
C SER A 64 -17.75 13.21 12.42
N LEU A 65 -16.71 13.30 13.26
CA LEU A 65 -16.83 13.12 14.70
C LEU A 65 -17.71 14.18 15.36
N ASP A 66 -17.61 15.45 14.95
CA ASP A 66 -18.41 16.53 15.51
C ASP A 66 -19.89 16.42 15.12
N PHE A 67 -20.15 16.00 13.88
CA PHE A 67 -21.50 15.67 13.43
C PHE A 67 -22.10 14.46 14.16
N PHE A 68 -21.33 13.38 14.35
CA PHE A 68 -21.77 12.24 15.16
C PHE A 68 -21.90 12.60 16.65
N ARG A 69 -21.06 13.48 17.22
CA ARG A 69 -21.28 13.94 18.60
C ARG A 69 -22.62 14.66 18.76
N SER A 70 -23.00 15.42 17.74
CA SER A 70 -24.24 16.21 17.70
C SER A 70 -25.50 15.37 17.40
N SER A 71 -25.34 14.08 17.04
CA SER A 71 -26.43 13.16 16.70
C SER A 71 -26.41 11.84 17.50
N LYS A 72 -25.73 11.82 18.66
CA LYS A 72 -25.61 10.65 19.56
C LYS A 72 -26.92 9.95 19.92
N ILE A 73 -28.06 10.64 19.86
CA ILE A 73 -29.38 10.03 20.09
C ILE A 73 -29.71 8.91 19.07
N LEU A 74 -28.99 8.87 17.94
CA LEU A 74 -29.13 7.84 16.90
C LEU A 74 -28.31 6.56 17.18
N ILE A 75 -27.45 6.55 18.21
CA ILE A 75 -26.67 5.35 18.59
C ILE A 75 -27.58 4.13 18.71
N ASP A 76 -28.77 4.30 19.31
CA ASP A 76 -29.72 3.22 19.60
C ASP A 76 -30.76 2.99 18.49
N LYS A 77 -30.67 3.73 17.38
CA LYS A 77 -31.70 3.74 16.33
C LYS A 77 -31.18 3.29 14.97
N HIS A 78 -29.88 3.15 14.79
CA HIS A 78 -29.28 2.87 13.48
C HIS A 78 -27.94 2.13 13.60
N ASP A 79 -27.90 0.85 13.22
CA ASP A 79 -26.73 -0.01 13.47
C ASP A 79 -25.43 0.48 12.80
N PRO A 80 -25.43 0.96 11.53
CA PRO A 80 -24.23 1.54 10.92
C PRO A 80 -23.70 2.80 11.63
N TYR A 81 -24.52 3.47 12.44
CA TYR A 81 -24.13 4.70 13.13
C TYR A 81 -23.00 4.43 14.11
N LEU A 82 -23.21 3.47 15.02
CA LEU A 82 -22.26 3.19 16.09
C LEU A 82 -20.93 2.71 15.51
N LYS A 83 -20.97 1.84 14.50
CA LYS A 83 -19.76 1.40 13.80
C LYS A 83 -18.98 2.58 13.22
N ARG A 84 -19.62 3.45 12.42
CA ARG A 84 -18.96 4.64 11.85
C ARG A 84 -18.41 5.57 12.92
N TYR A 85 -19.18 5.81 13.98
CA TYR A 85 -18.73 6.67 15.09
C TYR A 85 -17.51 6.09 15.83
N ILE A 86 -17.47 4.78 16.04
CA ILE A 86 -16.32 4.08 16.60
C ILE A 86 -15.10 4.17 15.69
N PHE A 87 -15.28 3.97 14.38
CA PHE A 87 -14.19 4.12 13.41
C PHE A 87 -13.64 5.55 13.40
N SER A 88 -14.49 6.58 13.36
CA SER A 88 -14.05 7.98 13.45
C SER A 88 -13.32 8.26 14.77
N LEU A 89 -13.79 7.73 15.90
CA LEU A 89 -13.10 7.87 17.19
C LEU A 89 -11.70 7.23 17.17
N VAL A 90 -11.57 6.01 16.65
CA VAL A 90 -10.29 5.31 16.58
C VAL A 90 -9.33 6.02 15.62
N GLN A 91 -9.82 6.50 14.47
CA GLN A 91 -9.02 7.25 13.50
C GLN A 91 -8.51 8.58 14.06
N GLU A 92 -9.27 9.23 14.94
CA GLU A 92 -8.87 10.44 15.67
C GLU A 92 -8.10 10.12 16.98
N ASN A 93 -7.53 8.91 17.10
CA ASN A 93 -6.75 8.41 18.24
C ASN A 93 -7.48 8.47 19.61
N LYS A 94 -8.82 8.50 19.59
CA LYS A 94 -9.70 8.54 20.78
C LYS A 94 -10.16 7.13 21.20
N ILE A 95 -9.21 6.19 21.27
CA ILE A 95 -9.49 4.75 21.48
C ILE A 95 -10.20 4.46 22.80
N THR A 96 -9.81 5.11 23.91
CA THR A 96 -10.49 4.95 25.21
C THR A 96 -11.97 5.39 25.12
N GLY A 97 -12.25 6.45 24.36
CA GLY A 97 -13.62 6.92 24.11
C GLY A 97 -14.44 5.89 23.33
N ALA A 98 -13.85 5.30 22.29
CA ALA A 98 -14.47 4.23 21.51
C ALA A 98 -14.79 3.01 22.39
N ILE A 99 -13.82 2.54 23.19
CA ILE A 99 -14.01 1.39 24.10
C ILE A 99 -15.13 1.67 25.12
N ASN A 100 -15.16 2.86 25.72
CA ASN A 100 -16.20 3.21 26.70
C ASN A 100 -17.58 3.22 26.04
N LEU A 101 -17.68 3.73 24.82
CA LEU A 101 -18.93 3.75 24.07
C LEU A 101 -19.42 2.34 23.71
N ILE A 102 -18.52 1.43 23.32
CA ILE A 102 -18.85 0.02 23.08
C ILE A 102 -19.36 -0.61 24.38
N LYS A 103 -18.67 -0.40 25.51
CA LYS A 103 -19.07 -0.98 26.81
C LYS A 103 -20.45 -0.52 27.28
N GLN A 104 -20.82 0.73 27.01
CA GLN A 104 -22.14 1.26 27.33
C GLN A 104 -23.26 0.60 26.51
N ASN A 105 -22.93 0.00 25.35
CA ASN A 105 -23.89 -0.57 24.41
C ASN A 105 -23.75 -2.09 24.22
N LEU A 106 -22.91 -2.78 25.00
CA LEU A 106 -22.54 -4.21 24.90
C LEU A 106 -23.70 -5.23 24.82
N ARG A 107 -24.93 -4.84 25.17
CA ARG A 107 -26.11 -5.72 25.16
C ARG A 107 -27.05 -5.44 23.98
N LYS A 108 -26.65 -4.55 23.05
CA LYS A 108 -27.44 -4.13 21.90
C LYS A 108 -26.82 -4.70 20.63
N GLU A 109 -27.67 -5.12 19.69
CA GLU A 109 -27.26 -5.72 18.41
C GLU A 109 -26.33 -4.80 17.60
N ASN A 110 -26.48 -3.48 17.73
CA ASN A 110 -25.63 -2.48 17.08
C ASN A 110 -24.13 -2.54 17.46
N THR A 111 -23.74 -3.31 18.49
CA THR A 111 -22.34 -3.52 18.88
C THR A 111 -21.72 -4.79 18.29
N ASP A 112 -22.50 -5.64 17.62
CA ASP A 112 -22.05 -6.96 17.14
C ASP A 112 -21.31 -6.89 15.78
N PHE A 113 -20.21 -6.16 15.75
CA PHE A 113 -19.27 -6.14 14.63
C PHE A 113 -17.84 -6.45 15.08
N PHE A 114 -17.04 -7.04 14.18
CA PHE A 114 -15.75 -7.65 14.52
C PHE A 114 -14.81 -6.69 15.28
N GLU A 115 -14.65 -5.47 14.79
CA GLU A 115 -13.72 -4.49 15.35
C GLU A 115 -14.10 -4.03 16.78
N SER A 116 -15.39 -4.08 17.16
CA SER A 116 -15.81 -3.71 18.52
C SER A 116 -15.22 -4.69 19.55
N TYR A 117 -15.27 -5.99 19.24
CA TYR A 117 -14.74 -7.03 20.09
C TYR A 117 -13.21 -7.07 20.08
N VAL A 118 -12.56 -6.73 18.96
CA VAL A 118 -11.10 -6.52 18.92
C VAL A 118 -10.68 -5.43 19.92
N LEU A 119 -11.37 -4.28 19.92
CA LEU A 119 -11.10 -3.19 20.87
C LEU A 119 -11.27 -3.63 22.34
N LEU A 120 -12.29 -4.44 22.64
CA LEU A 120 -12.53 -4.96 23.99
C LEU A 120 -11.47 -5.99 24.43
N VAL A 121 -11.05 -6.87 23.52
CA VAL A 121 -9.95 -7.81 23.74
C VAL A 121 -8.67 -7.03 24.03
N VAL A 122 -8.33 -6.05 23.19
CA VAL A 122 -7.13 -5.21 23.35
C VAL A 122 -7.15 -4.40 24.65
N ASP A 123 -8.29 -3.81 25.03
CA ASP A 123 -8.44 -3.12 26.33
C ASP A 123 -8.17 -4.07 27.51
N SER A 124 -8.63 -5.31 27.41
CA SER A 124 -8.45 -6.33 28.45
C SER A 124 -6.98 -6.78 28.55
N ILE A 125 -6.31 -6.99 27.40
CA ILE A 125 -4.87 -7.28 27.32
C ILE A 125 -4.05 -6.12 27.91
N LYS A 126 -4.38 -4.87 27.57
CA LYS A 126 -3.68 -3.68 28.08
C LYS A 126 -3.76 -3.56 29.60
N LYS A 127 -4.87 -4.02 30.19
CA LYS A 127 -5.14 -4.07 31.63
C LYS A 127 -4.71 -5.39 32.29
N ASP A 128 -3.98 -6.23 31.57
CA ASP A 128 -3.44 -7.49 32.08
C ASP A 128 -4.53 -8.46 32.58
N ASN A 129 -5.75 -8.35 32.04
CA ASN A 129 -6.91 -9.18 32.40
C ASN A 129 -7.23 -10.19 31.28
N PHE A 130 -6.47 -11.28 31.27
CA PHE A 130 -6.57 -12.31 30.22
C PHE A 130 -7.89 -13.10 30.27
N ASP A 131 -8.46 -13.35 31.45
CA ASP A 131 -9.76 -14.04 31.56
C ASP A 131 -10.89 -13.25 30.92
N ARG A 132 -10.87 -11.92 31.05
CA ARG A 132 -11.83 -11.06 30.38
C ARG A 132 -11.57 -11.01 28.87
N ALA A 133 -10.31 -11.02 28.45
CA ALA A 133 -9.95 -11.08 27.04
C ALA A 133 -10.49 -12.38 26.38
N GLU A 134 -10.37 -13.54 27.05
CA GLU A 134 -10.93 -14.81 26.57
C GLU A 134 -12.46 -14.75 26.43
N LYS A 135 -13.17 -14.13 27.40
CA LYS A 135 -14.63 -13.95 27.29
C LYS A 135 -15.03 -13.16 26.05
N TYR A 136 -14.28 -12.12 25.69
CA TYR A 136 -14.55 -11.36 24.47
C TYR A 136 -14.10 -12.09 23.20
N LEU A 137 -13.05 -12.92 23.25
CA LEU A 137 -12.65 -13.79 22.14
C LEU A 137 -13.76 -14.77 21.75
N VAL A 138 -14.49 -15.33 22.72
CA VAL A 138 -15.64 -16.20 22.45
C VAL A 138 -16.73 -15.47 21.65
N LYS A 139 -16.91 -14.17 21.85
CA LYS A 139 -17.83 -13.37 21.02
C LYS A 139 -17.24 -13.08 19.65
N LEU A 140 -15.95 -12.77 19.59
CA LEU A 140 -15.22 -12.51 18.34
C LEU A 140 -15.23 -13.72 17.39
N SER A 141 -15.22 -14.96 17.91
CA SER A 141 -15.21 -16.18 17.09
C SER A 141 -16.46 -16.35 16.21
N PHE A 142 -17.61 -15.81 16.62
CA PHE A 142 -18.83 -15.86 15.80
C PHE A 142 -18.81 -14.90 14.60
N LEU A 143 -17.80 -14.03 14.52
CA LEU A 143 -17.68 -12.97 13.50
C LEU A 143 -16.50 -13.22 12.53
N THR A 144 -15.89 -14.41 12.57
CA THR A 144 -14.71 -14.75 11.75
C THR A 144 -15.05 -15.12 10.31
N GLU A 145 -16.27 -15.57 10.03
CA GLU A 145 -16.68 -16.05 8.70
C GLU A 145 -16.79 -14.93 7.66
N GLN A 146 -16.83 -13.67 8.08
CA GLN A 146 -17.01 -12.52 7.20
C GLN A 146 -15.79 -12.23 6.31
N ASN A 147 -14.59 -12.56 6.77
CA ASN A 147 -13.34 -12.27 6.06
C ASN A 147 -12.18 -13.14 6.61
N ARG A 148 -11.28 -13.61 5.73
CA ARG A 148 -10.07 -14.36 6.10
C ARG A 148 -9.19 -13.62 7.11
N PHE A 149 -9.11 -12.28 7.05
CA PHE A 149 -8.35 -11.51 8.03
C PHE A 149 -8.96 -11.58 9.43
N ASN A 150 -10.29 -11.67 9.54
CA ASN A 150 -10.96 -11.80 10.84
C ASN A 150 -10.57 -13.11 11.52
N LEU A 151 -10.55 -14.22 10.76
CA LEU A 151 -10.09 -15.52 11.26
C LEU A 151 -8.63 -15.45 11.74
N ILE A 152 -7.74 -14.86 10.94
CA ILE A 152 -6.32 -14.70 11.29
C ILE A 152 -6.14 -13.89 12.58
N ILE A 153 -6.85 -12.77 12.70
CA ILE A 153 -6.82 -11.90 13.89
C ILE A 153 -7.32 -12.65 15.12
N TYR A 154 -8.47 -13.32 15.01
CA TYR A 154 -9.03 -14.11 16.10
C TYR A 154 -8.07 -15.21 16.56
N GLU A 155 -7.59 -16.05 15.64
CA GLU A 155 -6.73 -17.19 15.99
C GLU A 155 -5.39 -16.74 16.58
N THR A 156 -4.81 -15.67 16.05
CA THR A 156 -3.53 -15.16 16.56
C THR A 156 -3.69 -14.53 17.95
N LEU A 157 -4.75 -13.75 18.18
CA LEU A 157 -5.05 -13.19 19.51
C LEU A 157 -5.35 -14.31 20.52
N ARG A 158 -6.08 -15.36 20.13
CA ARG A 158 -6.34 -16.55 20.95
C ARG A 158 -5.04 -17.22 21.37
N GLN A 159 -4.12 -17.45 20.43
CA GLN A 159 -2.82 -18.06 20.72
C GLN A 159 -1.97 -17.20 21.67
N TYR A 160 -1.90 -15.89 21.43
CA TYR A 160 -1.14 -15.00 22.32
C TYR A 160 -1.73 -14.95 23.73
N ILE A 161 -3.05 -14.80 23.87
CA ILE A 161 -3.71 -14.77 25.18
C ILE A 161 -3.45 -16.07 25.94
N TYR A 162 -3.51 -17.22 25.27
CA TYR A 162 -3.13 -18.51 25.85
C TYR A 162 -1.68 -18.49 26.36
N VAL A 163 -0.71 -18.06 25.55
CA VAL A 163 0.70 -17.98 25.96
C VAL A 163 0.89 -17.04 27.15
N PHE A 164 0.24 -15.88 27.15
CA PHE A 164 0.39 -14.90 28.23
C PHE A 164 -0.17 -15.41 29.56
N LYS A 165 -1.25 -16.18 29.51
CA LYS A 165 -1.92 -16.76 30.69
C LYS A 165 -1.23 -18.02 31.19
N GLU A 166 -1.01 -18.99 30.30
CA GLU A 166 -0.55 -20.34 30.64
C GLU A 166 0.97 -20.49 30.65
N LYS A 167 1.70 -19.49 30.14
CA LYS A 167 3.17 -19.49 30.02
C LYS A 167 3.74 -20.69 29.26
N ARG A 168 3.00 -21.18 28.26
CA ARG A 168 3.41 -22.26 27.35
C ARG A 168 2.78 -22.10 25.96
N ILE A 169 3.39 -22.70 24.95
CA ILE A 169 2.88 -22.70 23.57
C ILE A 169 1.87 -23.84 23.39
N SER A 170 0.77 -23.56 22.69
CA SER A 170 -0.24 -24.55 22.29
C SER A 170 0.27 -25.41 21.13
N PHE A 171 -0.10 -26.70 21.09
CA PHE A 171 0.31 -27.62 20.04
C PHE A 171 -0.67 -27.70 18.85
N ASN A 172 -1.86 -27.10 18.97
CA ASN A 172 -2.92 -27.11 17.92
C ASN A 172 -3.13 -25.71 17.33
N ASP A 173 -2.11 -25.21 16.63
CA ASP A 173 -2.16 -23.89 16.01
C ASP A 173 -2.45 -24.01 14.50
N GLN A 174 -3.42 -23.23 14.01
CA GLN A 174 -3.65 -23.11 12.57
C GLN A 174 -2.42 -22.48 11.89
N ASN A 175 -2.09 -22.99 10.70
CA ASN A 175 -0.96 -22.51 9.93
C ASN A 175 -1.40 -21.46 8.90
N PHE A 176 -0.86 -20.24 9.05
CA PHE A 176 -1.05 -19.10 8.16
C PHE A 176 0.25 -18.74 7.42
N GLY A 177 1.14 -19.72 7.22
CA GLY A 177 2.44 -19.53 6.58
C GLY A 177 3.36 -18.66 7.42
N ASN A 178 3.95 -17.64 6.79
CA ASN A 178 4.97 -16.81 7.44
C ASN A 178 4.45 -16.00 8.64
N LEU A 179 3.14 -15.70 8.70
CA LEU A 179 2.55 -15.08 9.88
C LEU A 179 2.60 -16.00 11.11
N THR A 180 2.44 -17.31 10.90
CA THR A 180 2.62 -18.30 11.97
C THR A 180 4.08 -18.38 12.40
N LEU A 181 5.05 -18.25 11.48
CA LEU A 181 6.47 -18.18 11.82
C LEU A 181 6.76 -16.96 12.70
N ILE A 182 6.35 -15.75 12.29
CA ILE A 182 6.52 -14.50 13.06
C ILE A 182 5.89 -14.62 14.45
N THR A 183 4.65 -15.10 14.52
CA THR A 183 3.91 -15.26 15.77
C THR A 183 4.60 -16.27 16.69
N ASN A 184 5.09 -17.39 16.16
CA ASN A 184 5.84 -18.38 16.93
C ASN A 184 7.17 -17.81 17.44
N THR A 185 7.89 -17.03 16.64
CA THR A 185 9.12 -16.35 17.05
C THR A 185 8.86 -15.45 18.25
N PHE A 186 7.83 -14.60 18.21
CA PHE A 186 7.50 -13.74 19.34
C PHE A 186 6.95 -14.48 20.57
N LYS A 187 6.11 -15.52 20.39
CA LYS A 187 5.65 -16.38 21.50
C LYS A 187 6.84 -17.01 22.22
N ARG A 188 7.83 -17.54 21.48
CA ARG A 188 9.07 -18.10 22.03
C ARG A 188 9.92 -17.04 22.74
N CYS A 189 10.09 -15.89 22.11
CA CYS A 189 10.82 -14.76 22.68
C CYS A 189 10.21 -14.30 24.01
N TYR A 190 8.88 -14.23 24.10
CA TYR A 190 8.17 -13.89 25.34
C TYR A 190 8.40 -14.89 26.47
N LEU A 191 8.47 -16.19 26.14
CA LEU A 191 8.69 -17.26 27.11
C LEU A 191 10.16 -17.45 27.50
N GLY A 192 11.10 -16.80 26.79
CA GLY A 192 12.53 -17.08 26.95
C GLY A 192 12.91 -18.49 26.49
N ASP A 193 12.23 -19.01 25.47
CA ASP A 193 12.47 -20.35 24.92
C ASP A 193 13.87 -20.46 24.32
N ILE A 194 14.54 -21.60 24.52
CA ILE A 194 15.92 -21.84 24.04
C ILE A 194 16.04 -21.73 22.51
N ASN A 195 14.96 -22.01 21.76
CA ASN A 195 14.95 -21.94 20.29
C ASN A 195 14.52 -20.56 19.78
N THR A 196 14.45 -19.53 20.63
CA THR A 196 14.03 -18.18 20.20
C THR A 196 14.92 -17.66 19.07
N GLU A 197 16.23 -17.85 19.19
CA GLU A 197 17.22 -17.43 18.20
C GLU A 197 17.02 -18.14 16.87
N ASP A 198 16.90 -19.47 16.86
CA ASP A 198 16.65 -20.25 15.64
C ASP A 198 15.42 -19.75 14.87
N PHE A 199 14.38 -19.33 15.59
CA PHE A 199 13.16 -18.80 15.00
C PHE A 199 13.32 -17.38 14.45
N PHE A 200 14.18 -16.54 15.05
CA PHE A 200 14.58 -15.28 14.43
C PHE A 200 15.43 -15.52 13.18
N LEU A 201 16.41 -16.42 13.26
CA LEU A 201 17.28 -16.76 12.13
C LEU A 201 16.48 -17.29 10.93
N LYS A 202 15.45 -18.11 11.15
CA LYS A 202 14.51 -18.57 10.10
C LYS A 202 13.74 -17.44 9.43
N LEU A 203 13.43 -16.36 10.15
CA LEU A 203 12.77 -15.19 9.56
C LEU A 203 13.71 -14.43 8.64
N ILE A 204 15.00 -14.34 8.98
CA ILE A 204 16.00 -13.53 8.28
C ILE A 204 16.88 -14.33 7.30
N ASP A 205 16.58 -15.61 7.08
CA ASP A 205 17.31 -16.47 6.14
C ASP A 205 17.24 -15.89 4.72
N GLU A 206 18.40 -15.73 4.08
CA GLU A 206 18.55 -15.21 2.72
C GLU A 206 17.82 -16.07 1.68
N ASN A 207 17.57 -17.34 1.98
CA ASN A 207 16.77 -18.23 1.11
C ASN A 207 15.26 -17.96 1.21
N ASN A 208 14.82 -17.09 2.12
CA ASN A 208 13.43 -16.71 2.23
C ASN A 208 13.07 -15.76 1.08
N LYS A 209 12.15 -16.19 0.22
CA LYS A 209 11.69 -15.41 -0.95
C LYS A 209 11.04 -14.06 -0.59
N PHE A 210 10.82 -13.78 0.69
CA PHE A 210 10.12 -12.59 1.18
C PHE A 210 11.03 -11.78 2.10
N ASP A 211 11.01 -10.46 1.93
CA ASP A 211 11.79 -9.53 2.75
C ASP A 211 11.19 -9.39 4.16
N TYR A 212 11.76 -10.13 5.12
CA TYR A 212 11.46 -10.05 6.55
C TYR A 212 12.51 -9.27 7.33
N SER A 213 13.30 -8.43 6.67
CA SER A 213 14.38 -7.64 7.29
C SER A 213 13.88 -6.71 8.41
N ARG A 214 12.59 -6.36 8.49
CA ARG A 214 11.99 -5.71 9.68
C ARG A 214 12.26 -6.51 10.96
N TYR A 215 12.19 -7.84 10.89
CA TYR A 215 12.38 -8.72 12.05
C TYR A 215 13.81 -8.83 12.53
N LEU A 216 14.76 -8.41 11.69
CA LEU A 216 16.14 -8.22 12.11
C LEU A 216 16.26 -7.13 13.19
N PHE A 217 15.45 -6.06 13.13
CA PHE A 217 15.39 -5.06 14.20
C PHE A 217 14.96 -5.68 15.54
N PHE A 218 13.94 -6.53 15.53
CA PHE A 218 13.45 -7.20 16.75
C PHE A 218 14.45 -8.24 17.27
N TYR A 219 15.17 -8.91 16.38
CA TYR A 219 16.26 -9.81 16.77
C TYR A 219 17.42 -9.03 17.42
N LEU A 220 17.83 -7.89 16.85
CA LEU A 220 18.80 -6.99 17.47
C LEU A 220 18.32 -6.53 18.85
N SER A 221 17.04 -6.17 18.98
CA SER A 221 16.44 -5.83 20.28
C SER A 221 16.58 -6.98 21.29
N TYR A 222 16.32 -8.22 20.87
CA TYR A 222 16.48 -9.41 21.70
C TYR A 222 17.94 -9.62 22.13
N LEU A 223 18.91 -9.51 21.22
CA LEU A 223 20.35 -9.65 21.55
C LEU A 223 20.78 -8.60 22.58
N ILE A 224 20.40 -7.34 22.36
CA ILE A 224 20.71 -6.22 23.28
C ILE A 224 20.07 -6.42 24.66
N GLU A 225 18.83 -6.92 24.73
CA GLU A 225 18.16 -7.23 26.00
C GLU A 225 18.85 -8.36 26.79
N ASN A 226 19.55 -9.26 26.09
CA ASN A 226 20.29 -10.38 26.68
C ASN A 226 21.81 -10.09 26.81
N ASN A 227 22.21 -8.82 26.73
CA ASN A 227 23.62 -8.37 26.83
C ASN A 227 24.57 -8.96 25.77
N ARG A 228 24.04 -9.44 24.64
CA ARG A 228 24.81 -9.97 23.49
C ARG A 228 25.12 -8.86 22.48
N ILE A 229 25.78 -7.80 22.95
CA ILE A 229 26.02 -6.57 22.16
C ILE A 229 26.98 -6.83 20.99
N ASP A 230 28.03 -7.62 21.20
CA ASP A 230 29.04 -7.90 20.16
C ASP A 230 28.43 -8.60 18.95
N GLU A 231 27.49 -9.51 19.18
CA GLU A 231 26.78 -10.22 18.12
C GLU A 231 25.84 -9.29 17.36
N ALA A 232 25.16 -8.38 18.06
CA ALA A 232 24.35 -7.35 17.43
C ALA A 232 25.20 -6.43 16.52
N ILE A 233 26.40 -6.05 16.97
CA ILE A 233 27.36 -5.27 16.18
C ILE A 233 27.77 -6.04 14.91
N GLN A 234 28.22 -7.30 15.08
CA GLN A 234 28.63 -8.15 13.96
C GLN A 234 27.52 -8.30 12.91
N LEU A 235 26.28 -8.48 13.36
CA LEU A 235 25.11 -8.58 12.49
C LEU A 235 24.87 -7.27 11.72
N THR A 236 24.94 -6.12 12.39
CA THR A 236 24.73 -4.82 11.73
C THR A 236 25.84 -4.39 10.76
N ASN A 237 27.07 -4.88 10.96
CA ASN A 237 28.19 -4.57 10.06
C ASN A 237 27.96 -5.12 8.63
N LYS A 238 27.15 -6.16 8.49
CA LYS A 238 26.78 -6.77 7.20
C LYS A 238 25.62 -6.07 6.50
N ILE A 239 24.93 -5.15 7.17
CA ILE A 239 23.70 -4.53 6.68
C ILE A 239 24.02 -3.17 6.08
N GLU A 240 23.65 -2.90 4.84
CA GLU A 240 23.78 -1.54 4.28
C GLU A 240 22.61 -0.63 4.68
N TYR A 241 22.81 0.70 4.62
CA TYR A 241 21.71 1.64 4.86
C TYR A 241 20.73 1.74 3.67
N ILE A 242 21.24 1.47 2.47
CA ILE A 242 20.45 1.49 1.24
C ILE A 242 19.67 0.16 1.14
N ASN A 243 18.50 0.21 0.48
CA ASN A 243 17.58 -0.93 0.27
C ASN A 243 17.07 -1.68 1.52
N ASN A 244 17.41 -1.21 2.72
CA ASN A 244 16.92 -1.76 3.98
C ASN A 244 15.73 -0.95 4.56
N PRO A 245 14.83 -1.58 5.33
CA PRO A 245 13.73 -0.89 6.00
C PRO A 245 14.23 0.22 6.92
N ILE A 246 13.47 1.31 6.96
CA ILE A 246 13.81 2.51 7.75
C ILE A 246 14.02 2.16 9.23
N LEU A 247 13.20 1.24 9.77
CA LEU A 247 13.32 0.76 11.15
C LEU A 247 14.68 0.09 11.41
N LEU A 248 15.12 -0.78 10.50
CA LEU A 248 16.39 -1.49 10.62
C LEU A 248 17.56 -0.51 10.48
N SER A 249 17.50 0.43 9.53
CA SER A 249 18.50 1.50 9.42
C SER A 249 18.59 2.35 10.69
N GLN A 250 17.44 2.67 11.31
CA GLN A 250 17.42 3.39 12.59
C GLN A 250 18.05 2.56 13.74
N GLY A 251 17.79 1.25 13.78
CA GLY A 251 18.40 0.33 14.74
C GLY A 251 19.92 0.21 14.56
N LYS A 252 20.39 0.04 13.32
CA LYS A 252 21.81 0.07 12.97
C LYS A 252 22.48 1.36 13.42
N ASN A 253 21.85 2.51 13.14
CA ASN A 253 22.35 3.81 13.58
C ASN A 253 22.50 3.90 15.12
N TRP A 254 21.57 3.32 15.88
CA TRP A 254 21.71 3.27 17.33
C TRP A 254 22.88 2.40 17.77
N ILE A 255 23.11 1.25 17.13
CA ILE A 255 24.24 0.37 17.45
C ILE A 255 25.58 1.06 17.16
N GLU A 256 25.74 1.65 15.98
CA GLU A 256 26.97 2.38 15.59
C GLU A 256 27.28 3.55 16.55
N ASN A 257 26.24 4.21 17.07
CA ASN A 257 26.38 5.34 17.99
C ASN A 257 26.32 4.91 19.48
N LYS A 258 26.40 3.60 19.78
CA LYS A 258 26.36 3.04 21.14
C LYS A 258 25.11 3.43 21.95
N LYS A 259 24.00 3.72 21.28
CA LYS A 259 22.69 4.08 21.87
C LYS A 259 21.81 2.85 22.10
N TYR A 260 22.37 1.78 22.66
CA TYR A 260 21.68 0.49 22.83
C TYR A 260 20.39 0.57 23.65
N GLU A 261 20.35 1.45 24.65
CA GLU A 261 19.19 1.65 25.52
C GLU A 261 17.93 2.10 24.75
N ASN A 262 18.06 2.62 23.53
CA ASN A 262 16.92 2.99 22.71
C ASN A 262 16.09 1.78 22.26
N PHE A 263 16.66 0.58 22.11
CA PHE A 263 15.90 -0.63 21.80
C PHE A 263 14.91 -0.96 22.91
N LYS A 264 15.40 -1.05 24.15
CA LYS A 264 14.59 -1.35 25.35
C LYS A 264 13.50 -0.31 25.58
N LYS A 265 13.76 0.96 25.22
CA LYS A 265 12.80 2.06 25.33
C LYS A 265 11.61 1.97 24.39
N VAL A 266 11.68 1.18 23.31
CA VAL A 266 10.61 1.16 22.28
C VAL A 266 9.94 -0.20 22.16
N PHE A 267 10.65 -1.30 22.42
CA PHE A 267 10.11 -2.65 22.31
C PHE A 267 10.78 -3.59 23.30
N SER A 268 10.02 -4.55 23.84
CA SER A 268 10.57 -5.66 24.60
C SER A 268 9.78 -6.95 24.35
N CYS A 269 10.50 -8.06 24.13
CA CYS A 269 9.85 -9.36 24.00
C CYS A 269 9.09 -9.79 25.27
N LYS A 270 9.48 -9.27 26.43
CA LYS A 270 8.86 -9.60 27.72
C LYS A 270 7.56 -8.85 27.98
N ASN A 271 7.25 -7.84 27.17
CA ASN A 271 6.04 -7.05 27.28
C ASN A 271 4.99 -7.54 26.26
N HIS A 272 3.96 -8.21 26.73
CA HIS A 272 2.89 -8.74 25.86
C HIS A 272 2.14 -7.64 25.08
N LYS A 273 2.12 -6.40 25.58
CA LYS A 273 1.48 -5.26 24.89
C LYS A 273 2.26 -4.89 23.62
N ASP A 274 3.59 -4.99 23.68
CA ASP A 274 4.48 -4.70 22.54
C ASP A 274 4.32 -5.77 21.45
N LEU A 275 4.17 -7.05 21.83
CA LEU A 275 3.91 -8.16 20.91
C LEU A 275 2.58 -8.03 20.17
N ILE A 276 1.50 -7.76 20.90
CA ILE A 276 0.19 -7.55 20.26
C ILE A 276 0.19 -6.29 19.40
N SER A 277 0.92 -5.24 19.82
CA SER A 277 1.09 -4.05 19.00
C SER A 277 1.75 -4.36 17.65
N GLU A 278 2.85 -5.13 17.64
CA GLU A 278 3.51 -5.53 16.40
C GLU A 278 2.62 -6.44 15.54
N PHE A 279 1.86 -7.34 16.15
CA PHE A 279 0.88 -8.13 15.41
C PHE A 279 -0.19 -7.26 14.72
N LEU A 280 -0.75 -6.28 15.42
CA LEU A 280 -1.76 -5.38 14.84
C LEU A 280 -1.15 -4.44 13.78
N PHE A 281 0.13 -4.08 13.92
CA PHE A 281 0.88 -3.40 12.86
C PHE A 281 0.95 -4.24 11.57
N LEU A 282 1.19 -5.55 11.68
CA LEU A 282 1.20 -6.44 10.50
C LEU A 282 -0.16 -6.49 9.81
N ILE A 283 -1.23 -6.61 10.59
CA ILE A 283 -2.60 -6.56 10.06
C ILE A 283 -2.86 -5.22 9.36
N SER A 284 -2.39 -4.12 9.94
CA SER A 284 -2.46 -2.79 9.32
C SER A 284 -1.70 -2.76 7.97
N ASN A 285 -0.48 -3.29 7.91
CA ASN A 285 0.31 -3.34 6.68
C ASN A 285 -0.40 -4.16 5.59
N LEU A 286 -0.96 -5.32 5.93
CA LEU A 286 -1.75 -6.14 5.00
C LEU A 286 -2.96 -5.37 4.43
N TYR A 287 -3.69 -4.63 5.25
CA TYR A 287 -4.80 -3.79 4.75
C TYR A 287 -4.29 -2.63 3.87
N SER A 288 -3.14 -2.03 4.20
CA SER A 288 -2.53 -0.98 3.37
C SER A 288 -2.17 -1.51 1.98
N SER A 289 -1.62 -2.72 1.90
CA SER A 289 -1.30 -3.39 0.61
C SER A 289 -2.51 -3.71 -0.26
N GLN A 290 -3.73 -3.62 0.28
CA GLN A 290 -5.00 -3.80 -0.45
C GLN A 290 -5.72 -2.46 -0.66
N ASP A 291 -5.02 -1.33 -0.51
CA ASP A 291 -5.54 0.03 -0.55
C ASP A 291 -6.70 0.30 0.45
N GLN A 292 -6.86 -0.57 1.45
CA GLN A 292 -7.84 -0.40 2.54
C GLN A 292 -7.24 0.47 3.65
N PHE A 293 -6.84 1.69 3.29
CA PHE A 293 -6.12 2.62 4.18
C PHE A 293 -6.88 2.95 5.47
N GLU A 294 -8.21 3.01 5.42
CA GLU A 294 -9.04 3.29 6.59
C GLU A 294 -8.92 2.17 7.64
N LYS A 295 -9.10 0.91 7.21
CA LYS A 295 -8.90 -0.25 8.08
C LYS A 295 -7.46 -0.36 8.54
N SER A 296 -6.50 -0.10 7.64
CA SER A 296 -5.08 -0.07 7.98
C SER A 296 -4.83 0.89 9.14
N ASN A 297 -5.29 2.14 9.04
CA ASN A 297 -5.15 3.16 10.07
C ASN A 297 -5.90 2.79 11.37
N PHE A 298 -7.06 2.14 11.27
CA PHE A 298 -7.80 1.64 12.43
C PHE A 298 -6.95 0.66 13.27
N TYR A 299 -6.40 -0.38 12.65
CA TYR A 299 -5.55 -1.35 13.36
C TYR A 299 -4.23 -0.73 13.84
N LEU A 300 -3.69 0.22 13.08
CA LEU A 300 -2.45 0.92 13.44
C LEU A 300 -2.62 1.81 14.67
N ASN A 301 -3.76 2.50 14.79
CA ASN A 301 -4.07 3.28 15.99
C ASN A 301 -4.27 2.38 17.21
N ILE A 302 -4.84 1.18 17.05
CA ILE A 302 -4.93 0.19 18.13
C ILE A 302 -3.53 -0.33 18.52
N ALA A 303 -2.66 -0.58 17.54
CA ALA A 303 -1.27 -0.95 17.79
C ALA A 303 -0.55 0.13 18.60
N ASN A 304 -0.68 1.40 18.22
CA ASN A 304 -0.10 2.54 18.93
C ASN A 304 -0.71 2.72 20.34
N PHE A 305 -2.01 2.44 20.51
CA PHE A 305 -2.62 2.45 21.84
C PHE A 305 -2.00 1.40 22.77
N LEU A 306 -1.60 0.22 22.26
CA LEU A 306 -0.91 -0.78 23.08
C LEU A 306 0.55 -0.42 23.36
N ASN A 307 1.26 0.09 22.37
CA ASN A 307 2.69 0.41 22.46
C ASN A 307 2.97 1.86 21.97
N PRO A 308 2.59 2.90 22.76
CA PRO A 308 2.72 4.30 22.32
C PRO A 308 4.17 4.80 22.23
N LYS A 309 5.12 4.05 22.81
CA LYS A 309 6.57 4.33 22.71
C LYS A 309 7.14 3.94 21.35
N PHE A 310 6.47 3.08 20.58
CA PHE A 310 6.92 2.64 19.26
C PHE A 310 6.38 3.53 18.13
N VAL A 311 6.77 4.81 18.18
CA VAL A 311 6.29 5.85 17.25
C VAL A 311 6.62 5.56 15.77
N PHE A 312 7.58 4.67 15.51
CA PHE A 312 8.03 4.26 14.18
C PHE A 312 6.93 3.65 13.30
N ASN A 313 5.91 3.07 13.91
CA ASN A 313 4.75 2.53 13.19
C ASN A 313 3.90 3.64 12.55
N LEU A 314 4.01 4.89 13.01
CA LEU A 314 3.31 6.04 12.42
C LEU A 314 3.83 6.41 11.02
N ALA A 315 4.97 5.86 10.57
CA ALA A 315 5.42 6.05 9.19
C ALA A 315 4.41 5.46 8.20
N LEU A 316 3.82 4.31 8.52
CA LEU A 316 2.77 3.71 7.70
C LEU A 316 1.47 4.53 7.74
N VAL A 317 1.12 5.17 8.86
CA VAL A 317 -0.02 6.12 8.92
C VAL A 317 0.22 7.29 7.96
N ALA A 318 1.44 7.85 7.97
CA ALA A 318 1.79 8.96 7.08
C ALA A 318 1.77 8.54 5.60
N ASP A 319 2.28 7.36 5.25
CA ASP A 319 2.22 6.83 3.89
C ASP A 319 0.76 6.53 3.47
N ASN A 320 -0.07 5.95 4.35
CA ASN A 320 -1.50 5.74 4.07
C ASN A 320 -2.23 7.07 3.79
N TYR A 321 -1.95 8.12 4.58
CA TYR A 321 -2.50 9.45 4.33
C TYR A 321 -1.95 10.10 3.05
N TYR A 322 -0.69 9.84 2.71
CA TYR A 322 -0.12 10.29 1.45
C TYR A 322 -0.81 9.62 0.24
N LEU A 323 -0.93 8.28 0.26
CA LEU A 323 -1.53 7.49 -0.81
C LEU A 323 -3.02 7.80 -0.98
N ASN A 324 -3.73 8.09 0.11
CA ASN A 324 -5.14 8.50 0.05
C ASN A 324 -5.36 10.00 -0.21
N GLN A 325 -4.28 10.74 -0.50
CA GLN A 325 -4.22 12.18 -0.83
C GLN A 325 -4.60 13.14 0.31
N ASN A 326 -4.64 12.67 1.56
CA ASN A 326 -4.83 13.51 2.73
C ASN A 326 -3.49 14.07 3.25
N TYR A 327 -2.91 14.99 2.48
CA TYR A 327 -1.58 15.55 2.74
C TYR A 327 -1.45 16.32 4.06
N GLU A 328 -2.52 16.95 4.53
CA GLU A 328 -2.52 17.66 5.81
C GLU A 328 -2.35 16.70 6.99
N LYS A 329 -3.11 15.59 7.02
CA LYS A 329 -2.95 14.56 8.06
C LYS A 329 -1.63 13.83 7.95
N ALA A 330 -1.11 13.63 6.73
CA ALA A 330 0.23 13.10 6.52
C ALA A 330 1.28 14.01 7.18
N LYS A 331 1.28 15.32 6.87
CA LYS A 331 2.16 16.33 7.46
C LYS A 331 2.03 16.38 8.99
N GLU A 332 0.82 16.31 9.53
CA GLU A 332 0.60 16.30 10.98
C GLU A 332 1.23 15.07 11.64
N THR A 333 0.99 13.87 11.08
CA THR A 333 1.54 12.61 11.58
C THR A 333 3.07 12.61 11.56
N LEU A 334 3.66 13.14 10.50
CA LEU A 334 5.11 13.20 10.32
C LEU A 334 5.82 14.03 11.39
N LYS A 335 5.14 14.98 12.06
CA LYS A 335 5.74 15.85 13.09
C LYS A 335 6.38 15.09 14.25
N VAL A 336 5.93 13.86 14.52
CA VAL A 336 6.49 12.99 15.56
C VAL A 336 7.96 12.63 15.28
N PHE A 337 8.37 12.59 14.02
CA PHE A 337 9.73 12.27 13.62
C PHE A 337 10.61 13.51 13.68
N ASN A 338 11.51 13.50 14.66
CA ASN A 338 12.42 14.60 14.97
C ASN A 338 13.89 14.16 14.84
N LYS A 339 14.81 15.11 15.01
CA LYS A 339 16.26 14.91 14.81
C LYS A 339 16.89 13.81 15.67
N GLU A 340 16.26 13.37 16.77
CA GLU A 340 16.77 12.28 17.61
C GLU A 340 16.70 10.92 16.89
N THR A 341 15.78 10.78 15.94
CA THR A 341 15.58 9.58 15.11
C THR A 341 15.99 9.88 13.67
N LEU A 342 17.30 9.91 13.40
CA LEU A 342 17.89 10.36 12.13
C LEU A 342 17.18 9.81 10.88
N PHE A 343 16.95 8.51 10.80
CA PHE A 343 16.37 7.88 9.60
C PHE A 343 14.88 8.21 9.43
N TYR A 344 14.14 8.31 10.53
CA TYR A 344 12.75 8.71 10.50
C TYR A 344 12.58 10.22 10.26
N TYR A 345 13.52 11.03 10.73
CA TYR A 345 13.56 12.45 10.42
C TYR A 345 13.83 12.69 8.93
N TRP A 346 14.76 11.94 8.34
CA TRP A 346 14.98 11.96 6.90
C TRP A 346 13.77 11.46 6.12
N PHE A 347 13.13 10.38 6.57
CA PHE A 347 11.85 9.91 6.00
C PHE A 347 10.80 11.01 5.99
N ARG A 348 10.64 11.74 7.10
CA ARG A 348 9.75 12.91 7.17
C ARG A 348 10.08 13.96 6.13
N ILE A 349 11.34 14.41 6.06
CA ILE A 349 11.77 15.43 5.10
C ILE A 349 11.46 14.98 3.67
N LYS A 350 11.77 13.72 3.35
CA LYS A 350 11.48 13.13 2.05
C LYS A 350 9.98 13.11 1.75
N LYS A 351 9.14 12.71 2.71
CA LYS A 351 7.69 12.73 2.54
C LYS A 351 7.13 14.13 2.36
N GLU A 352 7.56 15.09 3.18
CA GLU A 352 7.17 16.48 3.04
C GLU A 352 7.55 17.03 1.65
N ALA A 353 8.75 16.69 1.14
CA ALA A 353 9.16 17.05 -0.21
C ALA A 353 8.25 16.42 -1.29
N GLN A 354 7.89 15.14 -1.15
CA GLN A 354 6.97 14.48 -2.08
C GLN A 354 5.56 15.09 -2.05
N ILE A 355 5.09 15.49 -0.87
CA ILE A 355 3.81 16.20 -0.72
C ILE A 355 3.89 17.55 -1.44
N ILE A 356 4.97 18.32 -1.26
CA ILE A 356 5.19 19.58 -1.99
C ILE A 356 5.19 19.35 -3.52
N GLY A 357 5.77 18.23 -3.99
CA GLY A 357 5.75 17.87 -5.40
C GLY A 357 4.33 17.63 -5.93
N LYS A 358 3.48 16.97 -5.14
CA LYS A 358 2.07 16.72 -5.49
C LYS A 358 1.18 17.96 -5.41
N GLU A 359 1.43 18.86 -4.44
CA GLU A 359 0.66 20.10 -4.26
C GLU A 359 1.15 21.24 -5.17
N SER A 360 2.34 21.11 -5.75
CA SER A 360 2.93 22.15 -6.60
C SER A 360 3.71 21.53 -7.75
N ASP A 361 5.01 21.32 -7.60
CA ASP A 361 5.90 20.87 -8.68
C ASP A 361 7.20 20.27 -8.12
N ASP A 362 7.86 19.45 -8.94
CA ASP A 362 9.08 18.73 -8.57
C ASP A 362 10.27 19.66 -8.26
N ILE A 363 10.28 20.88 -8.81
CA ILE A 363 11.36 21.85 -8.56
C ILE A 363 11.26 22.40 -7.13
N LYS A 364 10.07 22.75 -6.66
CA LYS A 364 9.85 23.16 -5.27
C LYS A 364 10.12 22.03 -4.28
N ALA A 365 9.70 20.81 -4.61
CA ALA A 365 10.01 19.62 -3.83
C ALA A 365 11.53 19.44 -3.66
N LEU A 366 12.27 19.53 -4.78
CA LEU A 366 13.73 19.45 -4.79
C LEU A 366 14.37 20.58 -3.97
N ASN A 367 13.92 21.83 -4.15
CA ASN A 367 14.47 22.98 -3.43
C ASN A 367 14.30 22.84 -1.91
N TYR A 368 13.13 22.35 -1.46
CA TYR A 368 12.90 22.04 -0.05
C TYR A 368 13.86 20.95 0.45
N LEU A 369 13.94 19.82 -0.27
CA LEU A 369 14.78 18.70 0.12
C LEU A 369 16.26 19.10 0.21
N VAL A 370 16.78 19.81 -0.78
CA VAL A 370 18.20 20.26 -0.81
C VAL A 370 18.50 21.22 0.34
N LYS A 371 17.56 22.12 0.67
CA LYS A 371 17.69 23.04 1.82
C LYS A 371 17.74 22.29 3.16
N GLU A 372 16.93 21.25 3.32
CA GLU A 372 16.97 20.43 4.54
C GLU A 372 18.21 19.53 4.57
N PHE A 373 18.59 18.97 3.43
CA PHE A 373 19.80 18.15 3.27
C PHE A 373 21.08 18.93 3.62
N SER A 374 21.19 20.20 3.26
CA SER A 374 22.37 21.02 3.58
C SER A 374 22.57 21.29 5.07
N LYS A 375 21.62 20.89 5.93
CA LYS A 375 21.75 21.00 7.40
C LYS A 375 22.42 19.79 8.05
N PHE A 376 22.73 18.75 7.27
CA PHE A 376 23.43 17.56 7.76
C PHE A 376 24.91 17.66 7.46
N ASP A 377 25.74 17.67 8.50
CA ASP A 377 27.20 17.76 8.36
C ASP A 377 27.80 16.50 7.72
N TYR A 378 27.22 15.33 8.03
CA TYR A 378 27.67 14.02 7.57
C TYR A 378 26.49 13.20 7.02
N PRO A 379 26.02 13.47 5.79
CA PRO A 379 24.93 12.72 5.18
C PRO A 379 25.38 11.29 4.86
N ASN A 380 24.54 10.30 5.19
CA ASN A 380 24.81 8.91 4.81
C ASN A 380 24.45 8.63 3.35
N LEU A 381 24.94 7.50 2.81
CA LEU A 381 24.74 7.12 1.41
C LEU A 381 23.26 7.05 0.98
N LYS A 382 22.35 6.63 1.87
CA LYS A 382 20.90 6.60 1.58
C LYS A 382 20.36 8.01 1.33
N MET A 383 20.80 9.00 2.10
CA MET A 383 20.40 10.39 1.93
C MET A 383 20.95 10.99 0.63
N ILE A 384 22.21 10.69 0.32
CA ILE A 384 22.87 11.11 -0.94
C ILE A 384 22.12 10.53 -2.15
N LEU A 385 21.80 9.23 -2.10
CA LEU A 385 21.02 8.55 -3.15
C LEU A 385 19.61 9.15 -3.29
N ASP A 386 18.92 9.39 -2.17
CA ASP A 386 17.59 10.01 -2.17
C ASP A 386 17.64 11.41 -2.82
N VAL A 387 18.64 12.24 -2.51
CA VAL A 387 18.80 13.57 -3.16
C VAL A 387 19.08 13.43 -4.66
N GLY A 388 19.90 12.47 -5.07
CA GLY A 388 20.12 12.13 -6.48
C GLY A 388 18.82 11.77 -7.19
N ASN A 389 17.97 10.95 -6.56
CA ASN A 389 16.65 10.58 -7.08
C ASN A 389 15.72 11.79 -7.23
N PHE A 390 15.69 12.73 -6.28
CA PHE A 390 14.91 13.96 -6.44
C PHE A 390 15.44 14.87 -7.54
N HIS A 391 16.76 14.93 -7.73
CA HIS A 391 17.33 15.63 -8.88
C HIS A 391 16.89 15.00 -10.20
N LYS A 392 16.86 13.65 -10.28
CA LYS A 392 16.37 12.93 -11.46
C LYS A 392 14.89 13.24 -11.71
N SER A 393 14.02 13.14 -10.70
CA SER A 393 12.59 13.46 -10.81
C SER A 393 12.35 14.89 -11.30
N ALA A 394 13.09 15.86 -10.76
CA ALA A 394 13.03 17.27 -11.21
C ALA A 394 13.73 17.54 -12.56
N LYS A 395 14.03 16.48 -13.35
CA LYS A 395 14.72 16.52 -14.65
C LYS A 395 16.10 17.22 -14.61
N LYS A 396 16.75 17.28 -13.43
CA LYS A 396 18.11 17.84 -13.22
C LYS A 396 19.17 16.75 -13.34
N TYR A 397 19.19 16.07 -14.48
CA TYR A 397 19.98 14.86 -14.71
C TYR A 397 21.49 15.02 -14.46
N LYS A 398 22.11 16.13 -14.86
CA LYS A 398 23.55 16.38 -14.57
C LYS A 398 23.88 16.36 -13.08
N LYS A 399 23.00 16.90 -12.23
CA LYS A 399 23.19 16.83 -10.76
C LYS A 399 22.92 15.41 -10.26
N ALA A 400 21.86 14.76 -10.73
CA ALA A 400 21.56 13.37 -10.37
C ALA A 400 22.75 12.44 -10.64
N ILE A 401 23.38 12.56 -11.82
CA ILE A 401 24.59 11.82 -12.20
C ILE A 401 25.72 12.01 -11.17
N SER A 402 25.98 13.25 -10.73
CA SER A 402 27.01 13.53 -9.72
C SER A 402 26.73 12.81 -8.38
N PHE A 403 25.47 12.84 -7.92
CA PHE A 403 25.07 12.12 -6.71
C PHE A 403 25.19 10.60 -6.88
N TYR A 404 24.73 10.04 -8.00
CA TYR A 404 24.86 8.61 -8.28
C TYR A 404 26.32 8.17 -8.35
N SER A 405 27.19 8.94 -8.98
CA SER A 405 28.64 8.67 -9.02
C SER A 405 29.27 8.66 -7.62
N THR A 406 28.84 9.55 -6.73
CA THR A 406 29.30 9.59 -5.34
C THR A 406 28.89 8.32 -4.57
N VAL A 407 27.69 7.82 -4.82
CA VAL A 407 27.24 6.57 -4.19
C VAL A 407 28.00 5.38 -4.76
N LEU A 408 28.14 5.28 -6.09
CA LEU A 408 28.87 4.20 -6.76
C LEU A 408 30.35 4.11 -6.35
N SER A 409 31.00 5.23 -6.03
CA SER A 409 32.38 5.21 -5.54
C SER A 409 32.53 4.70 -4.11
N SER A 410 31.43 4.48 -3.40
CA SER A 410 31.40 4.19 -1.95
C SER A 410 30.80 2.82 -1.62
N ILE A 411 30.38 2.04 -2.62
CA ILE A 411 29.76 0.72 -2.47
C ILE A 411 30.54 -0.33 -3.27
N ASP A 412 30.26 -1.60 -3.01
CA ASP A 412 30.83 -2.70 -3.81
C ASP A 412 30.32 -2.63 -5.25
N SER A 413 31.26 -2.60 -6.21
CA SER A 413 30.97 -2.45 -7.64
C SER A 413 30.15 -3.60 -8.21
N ASN A 414 30.21 -4.79 -7.60
CA ASN A 414 29.54 -6.00 -8.08
C ASN A 414 28.28 -6.34 -7.27
N SER A 415 27.75 -5.40 -6.50
CA SER A 415 26.51 -5.59 -5.73
C SER A 415 25.25 -5.34 -6.55
N GLU A 416 24.13 -5.96 -6.16
CA GLU A 416 22.79 -5.67 -6.74
C GLU A 416 22.46 -4.17 -6.64
N LEU A 417 22.88 -3.52 -5.55
CA LEU A 417 22.74 -2.08 -5.39
C LEU A 417 23.52 -1.27 -6.44
N SER A 418 24.74 -1.71 -6.78
CA SER A 418 25.52 -1.10 -7.86
C SER A 418 24.78 -1.18 -9.19
N SER A 419 24.17 -2.34 -9.49
CA SER A 419 23.33 -2.50 -10.69
C SER A 419 22.17 -1.49 -10.75
N ASP A 420 21.37 -1.36 -9.68
CA ASP A 420 20.26 -0.38 -9.65
C ASP A 420 20.75 1.07 -9.82
N ILE A 421 21.87 1.44 -9.20
CA ILE A 421 22.38 2.82 -9.31
C ILE A 421 22.99 3.07 -10.71
N LEU A 422 23.67 2.08 -11.30
CA LEU A 422 24.15 2.14 -12.68
C LEU A 422 22.97 2.32 -13.64
N TYR A 423 21.89 1.57 -13.48
CA TYR A 423 20.66 1.77 -14.25
C TYR A 423 20.12 3.21 -14.13
N ARG A 424 20.04 3.74 -12.90
CA ARG A 424 19.56 5.12 -12.66
C ARG A 424 20.47 6.18 -13.29
N ARG A 425 21.78 5.99 -13.22
CA ARG A 425 22.78 6.93 -13.77
C ARG A 425 22.83 6.82 -15.29
N GLY A 426 22.82 5.61 -15.85
CA GLY A 426 22.73 5.33 -17.27
C GLY A 426 21.49 5.94 -17.91
N GLY A 427 20.32 5.78 -17.30
CA GLY A 427 19.11 6.47 -17.75
C GLY A 427 19.21 8.00 -17.64
N SER A 428 19.94 8.52 -16.64
CA SER A 428 20.16 9.97 -16.54
C SER A 428 21.14 10.51 -17.61
N TYR A 429 22.13 9.72 -18.02
CA TYR A 429 23.01 10.01 -19.15
C TYR A 429 22.24 10.02 -20.48
N GLU A 430 21.37 9.04 -20.69
CA GLU A 430 20.48 8.99 -21.87
C GLU A 430 19.65 10.26 -21.99
N ARG A 431 19.01 10.70 -20.89
CA ARG A 431 18.19 11.93 -20.88
C ARG A 431 18.95 13.21 -21.19
N ILE A 432 20.28 13.22 -21.09
CA ILE A 432 21.13 14.35 -21.52
C ILE A 432 21.83 14.10 -22.86
N LYS A 433 21.44 13.04 -23.57
CA LYS A 433 21.98 12.59 -24.86
C LYS A 433 23.46 12.16 -24.81
N ASP A 434 23.95 11.82 -23.62
CA ASP A 434 25.28 11.22 -23.44
C ASP A 434 25.16 9.70 -23.58
N PHE A 435 24.93 9.24 -24.82
CA PHE A 435 24.63 7.84 -25.10
C PHE A 435 25.81 6.92 -24.84
N GLU A 436 27.05 7.40 -24.97
CA GLU A 436 28.25 6.60 -24.70
C GLU A 436 28.31 6.18 -23.22
N ASN A 437 28.18 7.15 -22.30
CA ASN A 437 28.18 6.83 -20.86
C ASN A 437 26.89 6.11 -20.43
N SER A 438 25.77 6.38 -21.11
CA SER A 438 24.52 5.64 -20.88
C SER A 438 24.67 4.15 -21.19
N ASP A 439 25.11 3.82 -22.41
CA ASP A 439 25.30 2.44 -22.87
C ASP A 439 26.30 1.72 -21.96
N LYS A 440 27.39 2.40 -21.56
CA LYS A 440 28.39 1.85 -20.63
C LYS A 440 27.80 1.48 -19.28
N ASP A 441 27.04 2.38 -18.65
CA ASP A 441 26.44 2.14 -17.33
C ASP A 441 25.35 1.05 -17.40
N LEU A 442 24.51 1.08 -18.44
CA LEU A 442 23.43 0.10 -18.61
C LEU A 442 23.97 -1.31 -18.91
N LEU A 443 25.03 -1.42 -19.70
CA LEU A 443 25.73 -2.68 -19.92
C LEU A 443 26.41 -3.18 -18.64
N ALA A 444 27.07 -2.31 -17.88
CA ALA A 444 27.68 -2.69 -16.60
C ALA A 444 26.62 -3.15 -15.57
N SER A 445 25.43 -2.57 -15.59
CA SER A 445 24.29 -3.06 -14.80
C SER A 445 23.88 -4.48 -15.22
N LEU A 446 23.79 -4.76 -16.53
CA LEU A 446 23.50 -6.10 -17.06
C LEU A 446 24.62 -7.11 -16.87
N GLU A 447 25.86 -6.68 -16.69
CA GLU A 447 26.97 -7.57 -16.30
C GLU A 447 26.79 -8.10 -14.87
N ILE A 448 26.17 -7.30 -13.99
CA ILE A 448 25.88 -7.67 -12.59
C ILE A 448 24.57 -8.47 -12.50
N ASP A 449 23.51 -7.98 -13.16
CA ASP A 449 22.22 -8.68 -13.26
C ASP A 449 21.78 -8.84 -14.73
N PRO A 450 22.18 -9.96 -15.38
CA PRO A 450 21.90 -10.20 -16.79
C PRO A 450 20.41 -10.37 -17.12
N ASP A 451 19.58 -10.66 -16.11
CA ASP A 451 18.17 -10.99 -16.26
C ASP A 451 17.25 -9.85 -15.75
N ASP A 452 17.80 -8.66 -15.47
CA ASP A 452 16.99 -7.48 -15.18
C ASP A 452 16.22 -7.05 -16.45
N ALA A 453 14.96 -7.46 -16.51
CA ALA A 453 14.05 -7.19 -17.62
C ALA A 453 13.85 -5.69 -17.88
N TYR A 454 13.93 -4.82 -16.86
CA TYR A 454 13.77 -3.38 -17.06
C TYR A 454 15.01 -2.73 -17.63
N VAL A 455 16.21 -3.17 -17.22
CA VAL A 455 17.47 -2.68 -17.80
C VAL A 455 17.62 -3.17 -19.24
N LEU A 456 17.30 -4.44 -19.52
CA LEU A 456 17.22 -5.00 -20.87
C LEU A 456 16.29 -4.16 -21.74
N ASN A 457 15.08 -3.90 -21.25
CA ASN A 457 14.08 -3.11 -21.96
C ASN A 457 14.55 -1.68 -22.24
N TYR A 458 15.07 -0.98 -21.22
CA TYR A 458 15.47 0.42 -21.35
C TYR A 458 16.63 0.59 -22.34
N LEU A 459 17.66 -0.25 -22.24
CA LEU A 459 18.82 -0.18 -23.13
C LEU A 459 18.42 -0.55 -24.56
N ALA A 460 17.67 -1.63 -24.76
CA ALA A 460 17.22 -2.05 -26.07
C ALA A 460 16.32 -1.01 -26.73
N TYR A 461 15.35 -0.45 -26.01
CA TYR A 461 14.50 0.62 -26.53
C TYR A 461 15.33 1.86 -26.91
N SER A 462 16.30 2.26 -26.08
CA SER A 462 17.21 3.37 -26.40
C SER A 462 18.06 3.10 -27.65
N TRP A 463 18.43 1.85 -27.92
CA TRP A 463 19.14 1.44 -29.13
C TRP A 463 18.26 1.53 -30.38
N LEU A 464 17.01 1.05 -30.28
CA LEU A 464 16.02 1.13 -31.35
C LEU A 464 15.71 2.57 -31.76
N GLU A 465 15.45 3.46 -30.80
CA GLU A 465 15.16 4.88 -31.06
C GLU A 465 16.34 5.65 -31.71
N ARG A 466 17.53 5.05 -31.72
CA ARG A 466 18.75 5.62 -32.33
C ARG A 466 19.17 4.89 -33.60
N ASP A 467 18.35 3.99 -34.13
CA ASP A 467 18.68 3.12 -35.25
C ASP A 467 20.01 2.36 -35.05
N TYR A 468 20.27 1.90 -33.82
CA TYR A 468 21.54 1.31 -33.40
C TYR A 468 21.33 -0.11 -32.87
N LYS A 469 22.18 -1.07 -33.28
CA LYS A 469 22.17 -2.47 -32.80
C LYS A 469 20.78 -3.10 -32.73
N ILE A 470 20.03 -2.98 -33.82
CA ILE A 470 18.61 -3.36 -33.90
C ILE A 470 18.39 -4.84 -33.57
N ASP A 471 19.20 -5.73 -34.14
CA ASP A 471 19.06 -7.18 -33.93
C ASP A 471 19.34 -7.56 -32.47
N GLU A 472 20.39 -6.99 -31.86
CA GLU A 472 20.69 -7.19 -30.45
C GLU A 472 19.59 -6.62 -29.53
N ALA A 473 19.06 -5.44 -29.85
CA ALA A 473 17.98 -4.82 -29.11
C ALA A 473 16.70 -5.69 -29.13
N ILE A 474 16.34 -6.25 -30.29
CA ILE A 474 15.21 -7.19 -30.41
C ILE A 474 15.45 -8.43 -29.54
N SER A 475 16.66 -9.01 -29.58
CA SER A 475 16.99 -10.18 -28.74
C SER A 475 16.88 -9.86 -27.24
N MET A 476 17.33 -8.68 -26.82
CA MET A 476 17.19 -8.21 -25.43
C MET A 476 15.72 -8.02 -25.03
N LEU A 477 14.89 -7.48 -25.92
CA LEU A 477 13.44 -7.32 -25.67
C LEU A 477 12.70 -8.66 -25.62
N GLU A 478 13.08 -9.62 -26.48
CA GLU A 478 12.57 -10.99 -26.42
C GLU A 478 12.91 -11.65 -25.08
N LYS A 479 14.13 -11.45 -24.58
CA LYS A 479 14.56 -11.91 -23.26
C LYS A 479 13.77 -11.23 -22.14
N ALA A 480 13.65 -9.89 -22.16
CA ALA A 480 12.88 -9.14 -21.18
C ALA A 480 11.41 -9.60 -21.13
N TYR A 481 10.79 -9.80 -22.30
CA TYR A 481 9.43 -10.30 -22.41
C TYR A 481 9.28 -11.72 -21.88
N ALA A 482 10.25 -12.61 -22.12
CA ALA A 482 10.23 -13.97 -21.56
C ALA A 482 10.26 -13.97 -20.02
N ILE A 483 10.96 -13.01 -19.40
CA ILE A 483 11.06 -12.87 -17.95
C ILE A 483 9.79 -12.20 -17.36
N LYS A 484 9.22 -11.22 -18.06
CA LYS A 484 8.09 -10.40 -17.61
C LYS A 484 6.97 -10.32 -18.66
N SER A 485 6.38 -11.45 -19.02
CA SER A 485 5.44 -11.56 -20.14
C SER A 485 4.11 -10.82 -19.99
N ASN A 486 3.82 -10.27 -18.79
CA ASN A 486 2.62 -9.50 -18.48
C ASN A 486 2.92 -8.04 -18.13
N ASP A 487 4.18 -7.60 -18.25
CA ASP A 487 4.52 -6.20 -18.03
C ASP A 487 4.19 -5.39 -19.29
N PRO A 488 3.27 -4.40 -19.20
CA PRO A 488 2.77 -3.72 -20.38
C PRO A 488 3.80 -2.81 -21.05
N TYR A 489 4.80 -2.28 -20.33
CA TYR A 489 5.87 -1.46 -20.93
C TYR A 489 6.83 -2.30 -21.77
N ILE A 490 7.13 -3.52 -21.31
CA ILE A 490 7.97 -4.47 -22.04
C ILE A 490 7.21 -4.99 -23.28
N ILE A 491 5.92 -5.26 -23.14
CA ILE A 491 5.05 -5.65 -24.26
C ILE A 491 4.98 -4.53 -25.32
N ASP A 492 4.86 -3.28 -24.90
CA ASP A 492 4.88 -2.14 -25.81
C ASP A 492 6.22 -2.05 -26.55
N SER A 493 7.34 -2.10 -25.81
CA SER A 493 8.69 -1.97 -26.36
C SER A 493 9.03 -3.07 -27.39
N ILE A 494 8.69 -4.33 -27.11
CA ILE A 494 8.88 -5.43 -28.09
C ILE A 494 7.94 -5.29 -29.29
N GLY A 495 6.71 -4.79 -29.07
CA GLY A 495 5.78 -4.46 -30.15
C GLY A 495 6.31 -3.37 -31.07
N TRP A 496 6.88 -2.31 -30.50
CA TRP A 496 7.54 -1.22 -31.21
C TRP A 496 8.77 -1.70 -31.99
N ALA A 497 9.57 -2.60 -31.42
CA ALA A 497 10.70 -3.21 -32.12
C ALA A 497 10.27 -3.94 -33.40
N TYR A 498 9.18 -4.70 -33.35
CA TYR A 498 8.64 -5.35 -34.56
C TYR A 498 8.05 -4.36 -35.56
N TYR A 499 7.52 -3.22 -35.10
CA TYR A 499 7.07 -2.13 -35.98
C TYR A 499 8.24 -1.53 -36.76
N LEU A 500 9.39 -1.31 -36.11
CA LEU A 500 10.57 -0.69 -36.73
C LEU A 500 11.23 -1.57 -37.81
N ILE A 501 11.06 -2.89 -37.74
CA ILE A 501 11.54 -3.83 -38.78
C ILE A 501 10.45 -4.22 -39.79
N ASP A 502 9.35 -3.46 -39.85
CA ASP A 502 8.20 -3.65 -40.73
C ASP A 502 7.44 -4.99 -40.55
N ASP A 503 7.62 -5.72 -39.44
CA ASP A 503 6.79 -6.88 -39.08
C ASP A 503 5.51 -6.41 -38.36
N TYR A 504 4.67 -5.71 -39.12
CA TYR A 504 3.45 -5.10 -38.61
C TYR A 504 2.45 -6.12 -38.04
N VAL A 505 2.40 -7.34 -38.58
CA VAL A 505 1.48 -8.38 -38.09
C VAL A 505 1.90 -8.86 -36.71
N LYS A 506 3.21 -8.99 -36.45
CA LYS A 506 3.72 -9.35 -35.13
C LYS A 506 3.61 -8.18 -34.16
N ALA A 507 3.93 -6.97 -34.60
CA ALA A 507 3.79 -5.74 -33.81
C ALA A 507 2.35 -5.55 -33.29
N GLU A 508 1.33 -5.73 -34.15
CA GLU A 508 -0.07 -5.58 -33.77
C GLU A 508 -0.46 -6.50 -32.60
N LYS A 509 0.05 -7.74 -32.56
CA LYS A 509 -0.26 -8.68 -31.47
C LYS A 509 0.20 -8.17 -30.11
N PHE A 510 1.41 -7.60 -30.06
CA PHE A 510 1.98 -7.06 -28.82
C PHE A 510 1.35 -5.71 -28.45
N LEU A 511 1.31 -4.74 -29.38
CA LEU A 511 0.77 -3.40 -29.10
C LEU A 511 -0.72 -3.42 -28.74
N LYS A 512 -1.51 -4.32 -29.36
CA LYS A 512 -2.90 -4.53 -28.94
C LYS A 512 -2.98 -4.99 -27.49
N ARG A 513 -2.10 -5.90 -27.07
CA ARG A 513 -2.06 -6.39 -25.70
C ARG A 513 -1.59 -5.31 -24.72
N ALA A 514 -0.64 -4.46 -25.12
CA ALA A 514 -0.20 -3.32 -24.32
C ALA A 514 -1.38 -2.35 -24.06
N VAL A 515 -2.14 -1.99 -25.11
CA VAL A 515 -3.35 -1.14 -24.98
C VAL A 515 -4.41 -1.78 -24.08
N GLU A 516 -4.61 -3.09 -24.14
CA GLU A 516 -5.55 -3.79 -23.24
C GLU A 516 -5.15 -3.68 -21.75
N LEU A 517 -3.85 -3.59 -21.47
CA LEU A 517 -3.30 -3.49 -20.11
C LEU A 517 -3.16 -2.05 -19.62
N MET A 518 -2.90 -1.10 -20.53
CA MET A 518 -2.74 0.33 -20.26
C MET A 518 -3.58 1.17 -21.22
N PRO A 519 -4.92 1.13 -21.10
CA PRO A 519 -5.82 1.78 -22.06
C PRO A 519 -5.70 3.31 -22.06
N ASP A 520 -5.20 3.90 -20.97
CA ASP A 520 -5.08 5.35 -20.79
C ASP A 520 -3.65 5.87 -20.98
N ASP A 521 -2.68 5.02 -21.35
CA ASP A 521 -1.30 5.45 -21.58
C ASP A 521 -1.15 6.09 -22.97
N PRO A 522 -0.66 7.35 -23.06
CA PRO A 522 -0.61 8.08 -24.31
C PRO A 522 0.42 7.51 -25.31
N ILE A 523 1.55 6.98 -24.84
CA ILE A 523 2.60 6.40 -25.70
C ILE A 523 2.09 5.10 -26.33
N VAL A 524 1.54 4.21 -25.51
CA VAL A 524 1.01 2.92 -25.97
C VAL A 524 -0.12 3.10 -26.98
N ASN A 525 -1.02 4.06 -26.72
CA ASN A 525 -2.10 4.37 -27.67
C ASN A 525 -1.57 5.02 -28.97
N ASP A 526 -0.50 5.82 -28.91
CA ASP A 526 0.15 6.38 -30.11
C ASP A 526 0.78 5.28 -30.96
N HIS A 527 1.60 4.40 -30.36
CA HIS A 527 2.20 3.25 -31.05
C HIS A 527 1.14 2.35 -31.67
N TYR A 528 0.03 2.11 -30.96
CA TYR A 528 -1.07 1.32 -31.51
C TYR A 528 -1.80 2.04 -32.68
N GLY A 529 -1.91 3.36 -32.63
CA GLY A 529 -2.38 4.16 -33.77
C GLY A 529 -1.47 4.02 -35.00
N ASP A 530 -0.15 4.09 -34.81
CA ASP A 530 0.84 3.95 -35.88
C ASP A 530 0.76 2.60 -36.57
N ILE A 531 0.66 1.50 -35.80
CA ILE A 531 0.55 0.16 -36.39
C ILE A 531 -0.78 -0.02 -37.15
N LEU A 532 -1.89 0.48 -36.61
CA LEU A 532 -3.19 0.43 -37.30
C LEU A 532 -3.13 1.19 -38.62
N TRP A 533 -2.40 2.30 -38.68
CA TRP A 533 -2.21 3.05 -39.91
C TRP A 533 -1.42 2.25 -40.95
N LYS A 534 -0.30 1.64 -40.57
CA LYS A 534 0.53 0.80 -41.46
C LYS A 534 -0.24 -0.43 -41.98
N LEU A 535 -1.18 -0.95 -41.21
CA LEU A 535 -2.10 -2.03 -41.60
C LEU A 535 -3.34 -1.55 -42.39
N ASP A 536 -3.34 -0.30 -42.87
CA ASP A 536 -4.41 0.36 -43.64
C ASP A 536 -5.75 0.50 -42.89
N ARG A 537 -5.75 0.41 -41.55
CA ARG A 537 -6.90 0.62 -40.67
C ARG A 537 -6.96 2.07 -40.19
N LYS A 538 -6.98 3.00 -41.14
CA LYS A 538 -6.78 4.44 -40.90
C LYS A 538 -7.85 5.08 -40.02
N ILE A 539 -9.10 4.61 -40.05
CA ILE A 539 -10.17 5.13 -39.20
C ILE A 539 -9.88 4.82 -37.73
N GLN A 540 -9.49 3.57 -37.45
CA GLN A 540 -9.12 3.12 -36.11
C GLN A 540 -7.86 3.84 -35.61
N ALA A 541 -6.85 4.00 -36.47
CA ALA A 541 -5.65 4.77 -36.13
C ALA A 541 -5.99 6.19 -35.65
N ARG A 542 -6.83 6.91 -36.41
CA ARG A 542 -7.30 8.26 -36.03
C ARG A 542 -8.09 8.30 -34.73
N TYR A 543 -8.87 7.26 -34.43
CA TYR A 543 -9.57 7.13 -33.15
C TYR A 543 -8.59 7.06 -31.98
N PHE A 544 -7.59 6.18 -32.06
CA PHE A 544 -6.57 6.03 -31.02
C PHE A 544 -5.76 7.30 -30.81
N TRP A 545 -5.26 7.92 -31.88
CA TRP A 545 -4.56 9.21 -31.78
C TRP A 545 -5.42 10.33 -31.20
N SER A 546 -6.71 10.38 -31.54
CA SER A 546 -7.62 11.39 -30.97
C SER A 546 -7.81 11.21 -29.46
N ASN A 547 -7.83 9.97 -28.97
CA ASN A 547 -7.89 9.69 -27.53
C ASN A 547 -6.63 10.16 -26.80
N VAL A 548 -5.44 10.00 -27.41
CA VAL A 548 -4.17 10.49 -26.83
C VAL A 548 -4.25 11.99 -26.49
N LEU A 549 -4.88 12.80 -27.34
CA LEU A 549 -5.06 14.24 -27.08
C LEU A 549 -5.93 14.55 -25.85
N SER A 550 -6.71 13.58 -25.36
CA SER A 550 -7.60 13.73 -24.20
C SER A 550 -7.00 13.26 -22.87
N PHE A 551 -5.88 12.52 -22.88
CA PHE A 551 -5.27 12.03 -21.65
C PHE A 551 -4.50 13.15 -20.92
N GLU A 552 -4.58 13.13 -19.59
CA GLU A 552 -3.96 14.17 -18.74
C GLU A 552 -2.43 14.17 -18.82
N ASP A 553 -1.82 12.99 -18.94
CA ASP A 553 -0.37 12.79 -18.94
C ASP A 553 0.29 13.01 -20.32
N THR A 554 -0.47 13.40 -21.34
CA THR A 554 0.05 13.62 -22.70
C THR A 554 0.91 14.89 -22.75
N GLU A 555 2.20 14.72 -23.04
CA GLU A 555 3.13 15.84 -23.20
C GLU A 555 2.77 16.72 -24.41
N GLU A 556 3.04 18.03 -24.31
CA GLU A 556 2.70 18.98 -25.39
C GLU A 556 3.40 18.65 -26.72
N GLU A 557 4.66 18.20 -26.68
CA GLU A 557 5.39 17.74 -27.87
C GLU A 557 4.67 16.57 -28.56
N MET A 558 4.10 15.65 -27.77
CA MET A 558 3.33 14.54 -28.31
C MET A 558 2.03 15.03 -28.95
N LYS A 559 1.31 15.97 -28.30
CA LYS A 559 0.09 16.55 -28.88
C LYS A 559 0.35 17.18 -30.25
N GLU A 560 1.47 17.88 -30.41
CA GLU A 560 1.88 18.46 -31.70
C GLU A 560 2.10 17.35 -32.76
N LYS A 561 2.86 16.31 -32.43
CA LYS A 561 3.10 15.15 -33.31
C LYS A 561 1.79 14.46 -33.71
N ILE A 562 0.91 14.20 -32.74
CA ILE A 562 -0.39 13.56 -32.95
C ILE A 562 -1.29 14.38 -33.88
N ASN A 563 -1.34 15.71 -33.72
CA ASN A 563 -2.12 16.58 -34.60
C ASN A 563 -1.66 16.49 -36.06
N ILE A 564 -0.36 16.33 -36.29
CA ILE A 564 0.19 16.08 -37.64
C ILE A 564 -0.23 14.70 -38.15
N LYS A 565 -0.09 13.65 -37.33
CA LYS A 565 -0.52 12.27 -37.67
C LYS A 565 -2.02 12.20 -38.03
N LEU A 566 -2.86 12.95 -37.33
CA LEU A 566 -4.30 13.07 -37.62
C LEU A 566 -4.63 13.68 -38.99
N ILE A 567 -3.69 14.32 -39.67
CA ILE A 567 -3.87 14.85 -41.03
C ILE A 567 -3.21 13.88 -42.02
N SER A 568 -1.89 13.68 -41.87
CA SER A 568 -1.05 13.03 -42.89
C SER A 568 -0.67 11.58 -42.59
N GLY A 569 -0.99 11.05 -41.40
CA GLY A 569 -0.43 9.80 -40.90
C GLY A 569 1.00 9.97 -40.34
N PRO A 570 1.62 8.88 -39.83
CA PRO A 570 3.00 8.89 -39.36
C PRO A 570 3.93 9.32 -40.49
N GLN A 571 4.81 10.27 -40.20
CA GLN A 571 5.84 10.69 -41.14
C GLN A 571 6.94 9.61 -41.14
N ASN A 572 7.35 9.16 -42.33
CA ASN A 572 8.52 8.30 -42.44
C ASN A 572 9.75 9.16 -42.08
N THR A 573 10.42 8.83 -40.98
CA THR A 573 11.73 9.37 -40.61
C THR A 573 12.83 8.77 -41.46
#